data_AF-A0A2R6E2P2-F1
#
_entry.id   AF-A0A2R6E2P2-F1
#
_cell.length_a   1.000
_cell.length_b   1.000
_cell.length_c   1.000
_cell.angle_alpha   90.00
_cell.angle_beta   90.00
_cell.angle_gamma   90.00
#
_symmetry.space_group_name_H-M   'P 1'
#
loop_
_entity.id
_entity.type
_entity.pdbx_description
1 polymer ?
#
loop_
_entity_poly.entity_id
_entity_poly.type
_entity_poly.pdbx_seq_one_letter_code
_entity_poly.pdbx_strand_id
1 'polypeptide(L)'
;MATESADGADEALSLPPPLEEWLDDRAASLGVSREELLVQVASAYRATADHDGDGGSLADEADVSDLIETEVRTQLQDHRSDLAAVEDRLDAMEAGLEDDLESIRNRVLQLRDAVRNRAKTDHTHDEIARFDDRLDAVTSDHADLSEDVAELDTEVADATGKLDTLARVLVDLTGDGEDATTERRRHLERLRTAASHRGVTEGTCHDCGGTVSVPLLSEPSCPHCDTELRDLTTTGIVFTRTVLTGPEPAEDAGGPGEGPADEGEPDG
;
A
#
# COMPACT_ATOMS: atom_id res chain seq x y z
N MET A 1 -81.00 -66.53 33.99
CA MET A 1 -82.25 -66.20 33.26
C MET A 1 -81.99 -64.86 32.60
N ALA A 2 -81.26 -64.86 31.48
CA ALA A 2 -81.75 -64.94 30.10
C ALA A 2 -81.55 -63.55 29.48
N THR A 3 -80.49 -63.46 28.70
CA THR A 3 -80.08 -62.37 27.81
C THR A 3 -81.18 -62.07 26.80
N GLU A 4 -81.56 -60.82 26.65
CA GLU A 4 -82.29 -60.39 25.46
C GLU A 4 -81.49 -59.26 24.80
N SER A 5 -80.72 -59.67 23.80
CA SER A 5 -80.11 -58.77 22.83
C SER A 5 -81.23 -58.02 22.13
N ALA A 6 -81.30 -56.70 22.31
CA ALA A 6 -81.99 -55.86 21.35
C ALA A 6 -81.07 -55.76 20.13
N ASP A 7 -81.27 -56.73 19.23
CA ASP A 7 -80.93 -56.64 17.81
C ASP A 7 -81.42 -55.27 17.35
N GLY A 8 -80.49 -54.33 17.14
CA GLY A 8 -80.80 -53.03 16.55
C GLY A 8 -81.12 -53.28 15.09
N ALA A 9 -82.38 -53.62 14.81
CA ALA A 9 -82.87 -53.74 13.46
C ALA A 9 -82.60 -52.42 12.75
N ASP A 10 -81.66 -52.43 11.80
CA ASP A 10 -81.62 -51.50 10.68
C ASP A 10 -82.92 -51.71 9.90
N GLU A 11 -84.01 -51.14 10.41
CA GLU A 11 -85.28 -51.10 9.73
C GLU A 11 -85.13 -50.05 8.64
N ALA A 12 -84.56 -50.49 7.51
CA ALA A 12 -84.43 -49.70 6.30
C ALA A 12 -85.84 -49.37 5.82
N LEU A 13 -86.37 -48.24 6.31
CA LEU A 13 -87.58 -47.63 5.83
C LEU A 13 -87.35 -47.28 4.37
N SER A 14 -87.81 -48.15 3.48
CA SER A 14 -87.74 -47.90 2.04
C SER A 14 -88.63 -46.72 1.72
N LEU A 15 -88.00 -45.60 1.37
CA LEU A 15 -88.73 -44.44 0.90
C LEU A 15 -89.28 -44.72 -0.51
N PRO A 16 -90.43 -44.14 -0.87
CA PRO A 16 -90.92 -44.18 -2.23
C PRO A 16 -89.85 -43.63 -3.20
N PRO A 17 -89.63 -44.24 -4.38
CA PRO A 17 -88.59 -43.78 -5.32
C PRO A 17 -88.60 -42.28 -5.65
N PRO A 18 -89.77 -41.61 -5.80
CA PRO A 18 -89.81 -40.17 -6.04
C PRO A 18 -89.24 -39.32 -4.89
N LEU A 19 -89.33 -39.81 -3.65
CA LEU A 19 -88.80 -39.15 -2.46
C LEU A 19 -87.28 -39.31 -2.35
N GLU A 20 -86.74 -40.46 -2.78
CA GLU A 20 -85.30 -40.69 -2.82
C GLU A 20 -84.62 -39.79 -3.84
N GLU A 21 -85.18 -39.71 -5.05
CA GLU A 21 -84.70 -38.84 -6.12
C GLU A 21 -84.73 -37.37 -5.69
N TRP A 22 -85.81 -36.95 -5.02
CA TRP A 22 -85.92 -35.60 -4.50
C TRP A 22 -84.87 -35.30 -3.40
N LEU A 23 -84.60 -36.25 -2.50
CA LEU A 23 -83.58 -36.08 -1.47
C LEU A 23 -82.18 -35.98 -2.05
N ASP A 24 -81.86 -36.81 -3.05
CA ASP A 24 -80.56 -36.80 -3.71
C ASP A 24 -80.32 -35.47 -4.46
N ASP A 25 -81.32 -34.98 -5.19
CA ASP A 25 -81.25 -33.70 -5.91
C ASP A 25 -81.12 -32.53 -4.92
N ARG A 26 -81.89 -32.56 -3.84
CA ARG A 26 -81.85 -31.50 -2.82
C ARG A 26 -80.51 -31.48 -2.07
N ALA A 27 -79.95 -32.64 -1.73
CA ALA A 27 -78.65 -32.76 -1.09
C ALA A 27 -77.53 -32.24 -2.00
N ALA A 28 -77.54 -32.60 -3.28
CA ALA A 28 -76.61 -32.10 -4.28
C ALA A 28 -76.67 -30.56 -4.42
N SER A 29 -77.88 -29.99 -4.41
CA SER A 29 -78.05 -28.53 -4.50
C SER A 29 -77.50 -27.76 -3.30
N LEU A 30 -77.52 -28.38 -2.11
CA LEU A 30 -77.06 -27.79 -0.86
C LEU A 30 -75.61 -28.15 -0.53
N GLY A 31 -74.98 -29.04 -1.31
CA GLY A 31 -73.59 -29.48 -1.10
C GLY A 31 -73.40 -30.35 0.15
N VAL A 32 -74.46 -31.00 0.65
CA VAL A 32 -74.44 -31.86 1.84
C VAL A 32 -74.71 -33.32 1.47
N SER A 33 -74.38 -34.26 2.37
CA SER A 33 -74.72 -35.68 2.16
C SER A 33 -76.22 -35.94 2.39
N ARG A 34 -76.76 -37.00 1.78
CA ARG A 34 -78.17 -37.40 1.93
C ARG A 34 -78.51 -37.67 3.40
N GLU A 35 -77.61 -38.36 4.11
CA GLU A 35 -77.76 -38.66 5.54
C GLU A 35 -77.77 -37.37 6.37
N GLU A 36 -76.93 -36.39 6.04
CA GLU A 36 -76.88 -35.10 6.73
C GLU A 36 -78.14 -34.28 6.53
N LEU A 37 -78.67 -34.28 5.29
CA LEU A 37 -79.96 -33.66 4.99
C LEU A 37 -81.10 -34.36 5.75
N LEU A 38 -81.10 -35.69 5.81
CA LEU A 38 -82.10 -36.45 6.56
C LEU A 38 -82.02 -36.21 8.06
N VAL A 39 -80.81 -36.12 8.64
CA VAL A 39 -80.61 -35.78 10.05
C VAL A 39 -81.06 -34.34 10.31
N GLN A 40 -80.79 -33.40 9.40
CA GLN A 40 -81.25 -32.01 9.52
C GLN A 40 -82.79 -31.91 9.46
N VAL A 41 -83.43 -32.61 8.53
CA VAL A 41 -84.90 -32.63 8.43
C VAL A 41 -85.54 -33.35 9.63
N ALA A 42 -84.97 -34.47 10.07
CA ALA A 42 -85.47 -35.22 11.23
C ALA A 42 -85.24 -34.47 12.55
N SER A 43 -84.13 -33.74 12.68
CA SER A 43 -83.86 -32.88 13.84
C SER A 43 -84.75 -31.64 13.83
N ALA A 44 -85.02 -31.04 12.66
CA ALA A 44 -86.03 -29.99 12.53
C ALA A 44 -87.42 -30.50 12.94
N TYR A 45 -87.83 -31.69 12.46
CA TYR A 45 -89.11 -32.30 12.82
C TYR A 45 -89.20 -32.69 14.30
N ARG A 46 -88.12 -33.21 14.91
CA ARG A 46 -88.10 -33.48 16.36
C ARG A 46 -88.08 -32.20 17.19
N ALA A 47 -87.35 -31.17 16.77
CA ALA A 47 -87.39 -29.88 17.44
C ALA A 47 -88.81 -29.29 17.44
N THR A 48 -89.59 -29.52 16.37
CA THR A 48 -91.01 -29.17 16.36
C THR A 48 -91.88 -30.11 17.21
N ALA A 49 -91.60 -31.41 17.22
CA ALA A 49 -92.41 -32.41 17.95
C ALA A 49 -92.16 -32.43 19.47
N ASP A 50 -90.95 -32.13 19.93
CA ASP A 50 -90.64 -31.97 21.37
C ASP A 50 -91.27 -30.68 21.94
N HIS A 51 -91.76 -29.79 21.08
CA HIS A 51 -92.55 -28.62 21.46
C HIS A 51 -94.04 -28.95 21.75
N ASP A 52 -94.53 -30.14 21.35
CA ASP A 52 -95.92 -30.59 21.52
C ASP A 52 -96.23 -31.18 22.92
N GLY A 53 -95.30 -31.07 23.89
CA GLY A 53 -95.46 -31.55 25.27
C GLY A 53 -96.30 -30.65 26.19
N ASP A 54 -96.60 -29.41 25.79
CA ASP A 54 -97.43 -28.45 26.53
C ASP A 54 -98.26 -27.61 25.54
N GLY A 55 -99.34 -28.20 25.00
CA GLY A 55 -100.55 -27.50 24.54
C GLY A 55 -100.43 -26.24 23.68
N GLY A 56 -99.32 -26.00 22.99
CA GLY A 56 -99.12 -24.94 22.02
C GLY A 56 -99.27 -25.51 20.62
N SER A 57 -100.21 -24.97 19.86
CA SER A 57 -100.43 -25.23 18.44
C SER A 57 -99.11 -25.41 17.69
N LEU A 58 -99.06 -26.42 16.81
CA LEU A 58 -98.12 -26.56 15.70
C LEU A 58 -97.64 -25.16 15.29
N ALA A 59 -96.33 -24.89 15.44
CA ALA A 59 -95.76 -23.63 14.97
C ALA A 59 -96.23 -23.43 13.52
N ASP A 60 -97.08 -22.41 13.30
CA ASP A 60 -97.58 -22.08 11.97
C ASP A 60 -96.38 -21.95 11.02
N GLU A 61 -96.51 -22.31 9.74
CA GLU A 61 -95.47 -22.01 8.73
C GLU A 61 -95.09 -20.52 8.73
N ALA A 62 -96.00 -19.66 9.21
CA ALA A 62 -95.76 -18.24 9.50
C ALA A 62 -94.64 -18.00 10.54
N ASP A 63 -94.53 -18.82 11.59
CA ASP A 63 -93.56 -18.64 12.69
C ASP A 63 -92.12 -18.96 12.24
N VAL A 64 -91.93 -20.03 11.44
CA VAL A 64 -90.63 -20.35 10.84
C VAL A 64 -90.21 -19.30 9.81
N SER A 65 -91.17 -18.81 9.01
CA SER A 65 -90.93 -17.73 8.05
C SER A 65 -90.48 -16.44 8.76
N ASP A 66 -91.14 -16.07 9.86
CA ASP A 66 -90.81 -14.88 10.65
C ASP A 66 -89.42 -14.98 11.31
N LEU A 67 -89.04 -16.17 11.78
CA LEU A 67 -87.70 -16.44 12.31
C LEU A 67 -86.61 -16.31 11.24
N ILE A 68 -86.83 -16.88 10.05
CA ILE A 68 -85.89 -16.76 8.92
C ILE A 68 -85.80 -15.29 8.48
N GLU A 69 -86.91 -14.57 8.38
CA GLU A 69 -86.91 -13.16 8.02
C GLU A 69 -86.15 -12.32 9.05
N THR A 70 -86.28 -12.64 10.34
CA THR A 70 -85.53 -11.99 11.41
C THR A 70 -84.04 -12.28 11.33
N GLU A 71 -83.64 -13.53 11.13
CA GLU A 71 -82.23 -13.91 11.01
C GLU A 71 -81.58 -13.30 9.77
N VAL A 72 -82.25 -13.36 8.60
CA VAL A 72 -81.77 -12.71 7.37
C VAL A 72 -81.64 -11.20 7.58
N ARG A 73 -82.59 -10.57 8.27
CA ARG A 73 -82.51 -9.14 8.60
C ARG A 73 -81.32 -8.83 9.49
N THR A 74 -81.03 -9.66 10.50
CA THR A 74 -79.84 -9.52 11.36
C THR A 74 -78.56 -9.68 10.55
N GLN A 75 -78.43 -10.73 9.74
CA GLN A 75 -77.25 -10.95 8.91
C GLN A 75 -77.04 -9.83 7.89
N LEU A 76 -78.11 -9.29 7.29
CA LEU A 76 -78.01 -8.13 6.41
C LEU A 76 -77.57 -6.86 7.15
N GLN A 77 -77.96 -6.70 8.42
CA GLN A 77 -77.51 -5.60 9.26
C GLN A 77 -76.01 -5.75 9.58
N ASP A 78 -75.58 -6.95 9.98
CA ASP A 78 -74.18 -7.25 10.28
C ASP A 78 -73.29 -7.05 9.04
N HIS A 79 -73.67 -7.61 7.89
CA HIS A 79 -72.92 -7.39 6.64
C HIS A 79 -72.88 -5.93 6.22
N ARG A 80 -73.95 -5.17 6.46
CA ARG A 80 -73.94 -3.73 6.19
C ARG A 80 -72.98 -2.98 7.11
N SER A 81 -72.90 -3.37 8.39
CA SER A 81 -71.93 -2.84 9.34
C SER A 81 -70.49 -3.21 8.95
N ASP A 82 -70.26 -4.45 8.51
CA ASP A 82 -68.95 -4.90 8.01
C ASP A 82 -68.52 -4.12 6.76
N LEU A 83 -69.43 -3.93 5.81
CA LEU A 83 -69.16 -3.14 4.60
C LEU A 83 -68.81 -1.69 4.95
N ALA A 84 -69.54 -1.06 5.86
CA ALA A 84 -69.22 0.29 6.33
C ALA A 84 -67.83 0.36 6.99
N ALA A 85 -67.45 -0.64 7.79
CA ALA A 85 -66.13 -0.70 8.40
C ALA A 85 -64.99 -0.91 7.36
N VAL A 86 -65.26 -1.67 6.29
CA VAL A 86 -64.31 -1.84 5.18
C VAL A 86 -64.18 -0.55 4.37
N GLU A 87 -65.29 0.15 4.10
CA GLU A 87 -65.30 1.47 3.45
C GLU A 87 -64.48 2.48 4.25
N ASP A 88 -64.72 2.59 5.57
CA ASP A 88 -63.94 3.47 6.45
C ASP A 88 -62.43 3.14 6.42
N ARG A 89 -62.08 1.85 6.33
CA ARG A 89 -60.68 1.42 6.25
C ARG A 89 -60.06 1.76 4.89
N LEU A 90 -60.82 1.65 3.80
CA LEU A 90 -60.37 2.04 2.48
C LEU A 90 -60.12 3.54 2.44
N ASP A 91 -61.06 4.35 2.92
CA ASP A 91 -60.91 5.80 3.01
C ASP A 91 -59.67 6.21 3.82
N ALA A 92 -59.41 5.52 4.94
CA ALA A 92 -58.22 5.74 5.75
C ALA A 92 -56.91 5.35 5.03
N MET A 93 -56.92 4.25 4.26
CA MET A 93 -55.77 3.84 3.46
C MET A 93 -55.51 4.80 2.30
N GLU A 94 -56.56 5.27 1.63
CA GLU A 94 -56.47 6.25 0.55
C GLU A 94 -55.87 7.56 1.06
N ALA A 95 -56.39 8.09 2.18
CA ALA A 95 -55.83 9.27 2.83
C ALA A 95 -54.35 9.07 3.24
N GLY A 96 -54.01 7.92 3.82
CA GLY A 96 -52.63 7.60 4.19
C GLY A 96 -51.68 7.53 2.99
N LEU A 97 -52.14 6.97 1.86
CA LEU A 97 -51.35 6.93 0.62
C LEU A 97 -51.13 8.33 0.04
N GLU A 98 -52.15 9.19 0.06
CA GLU A 98 -52.03 10.58 -0.39
C GLU A 98 -50.98 11.35 0.44
N ASP A 99 -51.02 11.21 1.76
CA ASP A 99 -50.05 11.80 2.68
C ASP A 99 -48.63 11.27 2.44
N ASP A 100 -48.47 9.95 2.25
CA ASP A 100 -47.17 9.33 1.97
C ASP A 100 -46.59 9.78 0.64
N LEU A 101 -47.42 9.87 -0.40
CA LEU A 101 -47.00 10.37 -1.72
C LEU A 101 -46.53 11.83 -1.65
N GLU A 102 -47.24 12.68 -0.91
CA GLU A 102 -46.84 14.08 -0.73
C GLU A 102 -45.56 14.18 0.12
N SER A 103 -45.38 13.33 1.14
CA SER A 103 -44.14 13.24 1.93
C SER A 103 -42.94 12.83 1.07
N ILE A 104 -43.09 11.76 0.27
CA ILE A 104 -42.04 11.30 -0.66
C ILE A 104 -41.70 12.37 -1.67
N ARG A 105 -42.72 13.02 -2.26
CA ARG A 105 -42.54 14.13 -3.21
C ARG A 105 -41.71 15.25 -2.58
N ASN A 106 -42.06 15.68 -1.37
CA ASN A 106 -41.32 16.72 -0.66
C ASN A 106 -39.86 16.31 -0.41
N ARG A 107 -39.62 15.06 0.01
CA ARG A 107 -38.27 14.53 0.23
C ARG A 107 -37.45 14.43 -1.06
N VAL A 108 -38.07 14.03 -2.18
CA VAL A 108 -37.40 13.98 -3.49
C VAL A 108 -37.05 15.38 -3.97
N LEU A 109 -37.95 16.37 -3.79
CA LEU A 109 -37.67 17.76 -4.12
C LEU A 109 -36.52 18.33 -3.28
N GLN A 110 -36.51 18.06 -1.97
CA GLN A 110 -35.41 18.42 -1.08
C GLN A 110 -34.08 17.77 -1.52
N LEU A 111 -34.10 16.48 -1.85
CA LEU A 111 -32.92 15.78 -2.34
C LEU A 111 -32.44 16.35 -3.67
N ARG A 112 -33.33 16.60 -4.63
CA ARG A 112 -33.02 17.25 -5.91
C ARG A 112 -32.34 18.59 -5.67
N ASP A 113 -32.85 19.39 -4.76
CA ASP A 113 -32.30 20.73 -4.48
C ASP A 113 -30.96 20.64 -3.75
N ALA A 114 -30.80 19.71 -2.82
CA ALA A 114 -29.52 19.43 -2.17
C ALA A 114 -28.46 18.91 -3.15
N VAL A 115 -28.84 17.99 -4.04
CA VAL A 115 -27.99 17.46 -5.11
C VAL A 115 -27.67 18.58 -6.08
N ARG A 116 -28.64 19.37 -6.56
CA ARG A 116 -28.38 20.50 -7.47
C ARG A 116 -27.48 21.55 -6.83
N ASN A 117 -27.60 21.80 -5.54
CA ASN A 117 -26.71 22.72 -4.82
C ASN A 117 -25.27 22.17 -4.74
N ARG A 118 -25.11 20.86 -4.49
CA ARG A 118 -23.82 20.18 -4.42
C ARG A 118 -23.21 19.86 -5.80
N ALA A 119 -24.05 19.72 -6.80
CA ALA A 119 -23.73 19.41 -8.19
C ALA A 119 -23.76 20.66 -9.07
N LYS A 120 -23.75 21.88 -8.51
CA LYS A 120 -23.25 23.02 -9.27
C LYS A 120 -21.83 22.63 -9.68
N THR A 121 -21.71 22.20 -10.94
CA THR A 121 -20.49 21.68 -11.58
C THR A 121 -19.34 22.69 -11.50
N ASP A 122 -19.68 23.95 -11.27
CA ASP A 122 -18.76 25.08 -11.17
C ASP A 122 -18.48 25.51 -9.72
N HIS A 123 -18.57 24.60 -8.73
CA HIS A 123 -17.88 24.89 -7.48
C HIS A 123 -16.40 24.59 -7.71
N THR A 124 -15.64 25.65 -8.00
CA THR A 124 -14.19 25.55 -8.10
C THR A 124 -13.67 25.17 -6.72
N HIS A 125 -12.95 24.06 -6.66
CA HIS A 125 -12.21 23.70 -5.47
C HIS A 125 -10.92 24.51 -5.46
N ASP A 126 -11.01 25.80 -5.10
CA ASP A 126 -9.83 26.67 -5.06
C ASP A 126 -8.74 26.11 -4.13
N GLU A 127 -9.11 25.29 -3.14
CA GLU A 127 -8.16 24.55 -2.29
C GLU A 127 -7.41 23.47 -3.07
N ILE A 128 -8.09 22.73 -3.96
CA ILE A 128 -7.46 21.71 -4.81
C ILE A 128 -6.58 22.38 -5.85
N ALA A 129 -7.03 23.48 -6.47
CA ALA A 129 -6.22 24.24 -7.42
C ALA A 129 -4.94 24.77 -6.76
N ARG A 130 -5.04 25.38 -5.57
CA ARG A 130 -3.85 25.80 -4.79
C ARG A 130 -2.94 24.64 -4.39
N PHE A 131 -3.51 23.46 -4.16
CA PHE A 131 -2.74 22.26 -3.86
C PHE A 131 -1.98 21.75 -5.09
N ASP A 132 -2.61 21.80 -6.26
CA ASP A 132 -2.00 21.49 -7.56
C ASP A 132 -0.82 22.42 -7.86
N ASP A 133 -1.04 23.75 -7.75
CA ASP A 133 0.02 24.76 -7.90
C ASP A 133 1.20 24.49 -6.94
N ARG A 134 0.90 24.08 -5.69
CA ARG A 134 1.93 23.74 -4.70
C ARG A 134 2.65 22.43 -5.02
N LEU A 135 1.95 21.43 -5.55
CA LEU A 135 2.56 20.18 -6.00
C LEU A 135 3.51 20.42 -7.17
N ASP A 136 3.11 21.26 -8.12
CA ASP A 136 3.94 21.65 -9.25
C ASP A 136 5.21 22.39 -8.78
N ALA A 137 5.06 23.34 -7.85
CA ALA A 137 6.20 24.04 -7.25
C ALA A 137 7.16 23.07 -6.53
N VAL A 138 6.64 22.16 -5.68
CA VAL A 138 7.46 21.16 -4.98
C VAL A 138 8.15 20.20 -5.96
N THR A 139 7.47 19.85 -7.07
CA THR A 139 8.04 18.99 -8.11
C THR A 139 9.18 19.67 -8.84
N SER A 140 9.04 20.97 -9.14
CA SER A 140 10.11 21.80 -9.70
C SER A 140 11.30 21.91 -8.74
N ASP A 141 11.05 22.29 -7.49
CA ASP A 141 12.10 22.40 -6.46
C ASP A 141 12.85 21.07 -6.27
N HIS A 142 12.15 19.94 -6.33
CA HIS A 142 12.77 18.62 -6.27
C HIS A 142 13.64 18.32 -7.48
N ALA A 143 13.22 18.70 -8.68
CA ALA A 143 14.01 18.52 -9.89
C ALA A 143 15.31 19.32 -9.81
N ASP A 144 15.22 20.60 -9.44
CA ASP A 144 16.38 21.49 -9.26
C ASP A 144 17.35 20.93 -8.20
N LEU A 145 16.84 20.54 -7.03
CA LEU A 145 17.68 19.95 -5.98
C LEU A 145 18.33 18.63 -6.40
N SER A 146 17.65 17.82 -7.22
CA SER A 146 18.22 16.58 -7.73
C SER A 146 19.36 16.81 -8.72
N GLU A 147 19.29 17.89 -9.51
CA GLU A 147 20.36 18.32 -10.40
C GLU A 147 21.55 18.85 -9.61
N ASP A 148 21.31 19.71 -8.61
CA ASP A 148 22.34 20.23 -7.70
C ASP A 148 23.10 19.10 -6.99
N VAL A 149 22.38 18.07 -6.52
CA VAL A 149 23.01 16.90 -5.87
C VAL A 149 23.88 16.12 -6.85
N ALA A 150 23.45 15.94 -8.09
CA ALA A 150 24.23 15.24 -9.11
C ALA A 150 25.49 16.02 -9.51
N GLU A 151 25.41 17.35 -9.57
CA GLU A 151 26.56 18.23 -9.78
C GLU A 151 27.56 18.11 -8.62
N LEU A 152 27.09 18.22 -7.38
CA LEU A 152 27.92 18.08 -6.18
C LEU A 152 28.61 16.72 -6.09
N ASP A 153 27.92 15.63 -6.45
CA ASP A 153 28.52 14.29 -6.48
C ASP A 153 29.69 14.24 -7.49
N THR A 154 29.54 14.91 -8.64
CA THR A 154 30.60 15.00 -9.65
C THR A 154 31.78 15.82 -9.15
N GLU A 155 31.52 16.97 -8.50
CA GLU A 155 32.57 17.81 -7.90
C GLU A 155 33.33 17.08 -6.79
N VAL A 156 32.61 16.35 -5.93
CA VAL A 156 33.22 15.54 -4.85
C VAL A 156 34.08 14.42 -5.43
N ALA A 157 33.64 13.76 -6.49
CA ALA A 157 34.42 12.73 -7.17
C ALA A 157 35.71 13.30 -7.77
N ASP A 158 35.63 14.45 -8.45
CA ASP A 158 36.79 15.15 -9.01
C ASP A 158 37.78 15.61 -7.92
N ALA A 159 37.27 16.24 -6.84
CA ALA A 159 38.08 16.65 -5.70
C ALA A 159 38.79 15.46 -5.05
N THR A 160 38.08 14.33 -4.89
CA THR A 160 38.67 13.09 -4.35
C THR A 160 39.76 12.54 -5.27
N GLY A 161 39.56 12.56 -6.59
CA GLY A 161 40.58 12.14 -7.56
C GLY A 161 41.84 13.02 -7.53
N LYS A 162 41.67 14.34 -7.39
CA LYS A 162 42.79 15.27 -7.19
C LYS A 162 43.54 14.99 -5.89
N LEU A 163 42.83 14.72 -4.79
CA LEU A 163 43.44 14.37 -3.51
C LEU A 163 44.21 13.04 -3.57
N ASP A 164 43.71 12.01 -4.26
CA ASP A 164 44.46 10.75 -4.48
C ASP A 164 45.74 11.00 -5.27
N THR A 165 45.66 11.84 -6.30
CA THR A 165 46.83 12.22 -7.11
C THR A 165 47.88 12.93 -6.26
N LEU A 166 47.47 13.92 -5.45
CA LEU A 166 48.37 14.62 -4.53
C LEU A 166 48.96 13.69 -3.48
N ALA A 167 48.16 12.78 -2.93
CA ALA A 167 48.63 11.78 -1.98
C ALA A 167 49.71 10.88 -2.60
N ARG A 168 49.52 10.42 -3.85
CA ARG A 168 50.51 9.63 -4.57
C ARG A 168 51.82 10.40 -4.80
N VAL A 169 51.73 11.65 -5.28
CA VAL A 169 52.92 12.50 -5.47
C VAL A 169 53.65 12.74 -4.15
N LEU A 170 52.93 12.99 -3.05
CA LEU A 170 53.55 13.14 -1.74
C LEU A 170 54.25 11.85 -1.31
N VAL A 171 53.62 10.68 -1.46
CA VAL A 171 54.26 9.40 -1.15
C VAL A 171 55.53 9.19 -1.97
N ASP A 172 55.49 9.47 -3.27
CA ASP A 172 56.65 9.35 -4.16
C ASP A 172 57.80 10.28 -3.72
N LEU A 173 57.52 11.57 -3.46
CA LEU A 173 58.52 12.53 -2.98
C LEU A 173 59.11 12.15 -1.63
N THR A 174 58.29 11.58 -0.73
CA THR A 174 58.77 11.16 0.58
C THR A 174 59.67 9.93 0.44
N GLY A 175 59.27 8.97 -0.39
CA GLY A 175 60.07 7.77 -0.71
C GLY A 175 61.40 8.12 -1.36
N ASP A 176 61.41 9.00 -2.36
CA ASP A 176 62.64 9.47 -3.02
C ASP A 176 63.60 10.13 -2.02
N GLY A 177 63.08 10.91 -1.07
CA GLY A 177 63.87 11.54 -0.02
C GLY A 177 64.47 10.53 0.97
N GLU A 178 63.70 9.51 1.35
CA GLU A 178 64.17 8.43 2.23
C GLU A 178 65.24 7.57 1.54
N ASP A 179 65.06 7.26 0.27
CA ASP A 179 66.02 6.49 -0.54
C ASP A 179 67.32 7.28 -0.73
N ALA A 180 67.23 8.57 -1.09
CA ALA A 180 68.40 9.44 -1.20
C ALA A 180 69.17 9.55 0.14
N THR A 181 68.45 9.66 1.25
CA THR A 181 69.06 9.71 2.59
C THR A 181 69.75 8.39 2.94
N THR A 182 69.12 7.25 2.63
CA THR A 182 69.67 5.91 2.85
C THR A 182 70.91 5.68 1.99
N GLU A 183 70.88 6.08 0.73
CA GLU A 183 72.01 5.97 -0.19
C GLU A 183 73.19 6.84 0.24
N ARG A 184 72.93 8.09 0.64
CA ARG A 184 73.93 9.01 1.20
C ARG A 184 74.62 8.40 2.43
N ARG A 185 73.86 7.76 3.32
CA ARG A 185 74.39 7.07 4.49
C ARG A 185 75.25 5.86 4.12
N ARG A 186 74.76 5.00 3.22
CA ARG A 186 75.54 3.86 2.70
C ARG A 186 76.83 4.33 2.04
N HIS A 187 76.79 5.45 1.33
CA HIS A 187 77.95 6.06 0.70
C HIS A 187 79.01 6.49 1.71
N LEU A 188 78.61 7.17 2.78
CA LEU A 188 79.50 7.51 3.89
C LEU A 188 80.11 6.26 4.56
N GLU A 189 79.30 5.22 4.79
CA GLU A 189 79.77 3.95 5.36
C GLU A 189 80.82 3.27 4.44
N ARG A 190 80.64 3.31 3.12
CA ARG A 190 81.64 2.82 2.15
C ARG A 190 82.95 3.60 2.24
N LEU A 191 82.91 4.94 2.29
CA LEU A 191 84.10 5.79 2.45
C LEU A 191 84.86 5.49 3.75
N ARG A 192 84.15 5.40 4.87
CA ARG A 192 84.75 5.07 6.18
C ARG A 192 85.36 3.67 6.19
N THR A 193 84.69 2.70 5.57
CA THR A 193 85.18 1.32 5.43
C THR A 193 86.44 1.28 4.57
N ALA A 194 86.44 1.98 3.43
CA ALA A 194 87.58 2.12 2.54
C ALA A 194 88.80 2.78 3.22
N ALA A 195 88.57 3.77 4.09
CA ALA A 195 89.61 4.43 4.87
C ALA A 195 90.19 3.49 5.94
N SER A 196 89.31 2.80 6.67
CA SER A 196 89.69 1.83 7.71
C SER A 196 90.53 0.69 7.14
N HIS A 197 90.13 0.12 5.99
CA HIS A 197 90.89 -0.94 5.31
C HIS A 197 92.29 -0.51 4.85
N ARG A 198 92.48 0.79 4.55
CA ARG A 198 93.76 1.34 4.10
C ARG A 198 94.55 2.02 5.23
N GLY A 199 94.08 1.97 6.47
CA GLY A 199 94.74 2.56 7.63
C GLY A 199 94.79 4.10 7.61
N VAL A 200 93.84 4.74 6.93
CA VAL A 200 93.78 6.20 6.76
C VAL A 200 92.84 6.81 7.80
N THR A 201 93.33 7.79 8.57
CA THR A 201 92.52 8.59 9.51
C THR A 201 92.25 10.01 9.02
N GLU A 202 93.17 10.56 8.22
CA GLU A 202 93.10 11.93 7.70
C GLU A 202 93.41 11.93 6.19
N GLY A 203 92.65 12.72 5.43
CA GLY A 203 92.86 12.92 4.00
C GLY A 203 92.74 14.39 3.62
N THR A 204 93.44 14.79 2.56
CA THR A 204 93.31 16.14 1.99
C THR A 204 92.21 16.14 0.95
N CYS A 205 91.21 17.02 1.06
CA CYS A 205 90.23 17.22 -0.01
C CYS A 205 90.92 17.71 -1.28
N HIS A 206 90.62 17.08 -2.41
CA HIS A 206 91.18 17.46 -3.71
C HIS A 206 90.83 18.91 -4.10
N ASP A 207 89.59 19.35 -3.83
CA ASP A 207 89.09 20.61 -4.37
C ASP A 207 89.51 21.84 -3.57
N CYS A 208 89.42 21.79 -2.24
CA CYS A 208 89.78 22.93 -1.39
C CYS A 208 91.14 22.79 -0.71
N GLY A 209 91.78 21.61 -0.79
CA GLY A 209 93.04 21.33 -0.09
C GLY A 209 92.92 21.23 1.43
N GLY A 210 91.70 21.31 1.99
CA GLY A 210 91.45 21.19 3.43
C GLY A 210 91.74 19.78 3.96
N THR A 211 92.26 19.68 5.19
CA THR A 211 92.44 18.38 5.86
C THR A 211 91.13 17.95 6.50
N VAL A 212 90.73 16.70 6.26
CA VAL A 212 89.45 16.13 6.68
C VAL A 212 89.70 14.80 7.38
N SER A 213 89.15 14.66 8.59
CA SER A 213 89.16 13.40 9.33
C SER A 213 88.02 12.51 8.88
N VAL A 214 88.32 11.51 8.04
CA VAL A 214 87.32 10.60 7.46
C VAL A 214 86.44 9.88 8.52
N PRO A 215 86.96 9.45 9.69
CA PRO A 215 86.15 8.78 10.71
C PRO A 215 85.06 9.69 11.34
N LEU A 216 85.26 11.01 11.32
CA LEU A 216 84.39 11.98 12.02
C LEU A 216 83.36 12.64 11.09
N LEU A 217 83.38 12.33 9.80
CA LEU A 217 82.44 12.88 8.82
C LEU A 217 81.01 12.50 9.15
N SER A 218 80.10 13.44 9.37
CA SER A 218 78.66 13.17 9.55
C SER A 218 77.93 12.84 8.24
N GLU A 219 78.42 13.37 7.13
CA GLU A 219 77.88 13.25 5.78
C GLU A 219 79.04 12.98 4.80
N PRO A 220 78.80 12.38 3.63
CA PRO A 220 79.85 12.14 2.64
C PRO A 220 80.16 13.40 1.82
N SER A 221 80.31 14.54 2.49
CA SER A 221 80.74 15.81 1.91
C SER A 221 81.92 16.38 2.68
N CYS A 222 82.69 17.26 2.03
CA CYS A 222 83.81 17.93 2.67
C CYS A 222 83.29 19.01 3.63
N PRO A 223 83.67 19.02 4.92
CA PRO A 223 83.19 20.03 5.87
C PRO A 223 83.70 21.45 5.60
N HIS A 224 84.65 21.63 4.67
CA HIS A 224 85.25 22.93 4.34
C HIS A 224 84.66 23.58 3.08
N CYS A 225 84.26 22.78 2.09
CA CYS A 225 83.77 23.28 0.80
C CYS A 225 82.48 22.61 0.31
N ASP A 226 81.92 21.69 1.10
CA ASP A 226 80.68 20.94 0.86
C ASP A 226 80.66 20.08 -0.42
N THR A 227 81.81 19.88 -1.07
CA THR A 227 81.94 18.93 -2.18
C THR A 227 81.64 17.51 -1.68
N GLU A 228 80.75 16.79 -2.38
CA GLU A 228 80.55 15.35 -2.18
C GLU A 228 81.86 14.58 -2.34
N LEU A 229 82.23 13.78 -1.35
CA LEU A 229 83.40 12.92 -1.39
C LEU A 229 82.97 11.55 -1.92
N ARG A 230 83.64 11.02 -2.94
CA ARG A 230 83.27 9.74 -3.55
C ARG A 230 84.23 8.60 -3.24
N ASP A 231 85.52 8.90 -3.27
CA ASP A 231 86.56 7.90 -3.03
C ASP A 231 87.79 8.55 -2.38
N LEU A 232 88.75 7.71 -2.02
CA LEU A 232 90.04 8.10 -1.48
C LEU A 232 91.16 7.37 -2.19
N THR A 233 92.13 8.16 -2.69
CA THR A 233 93.33 7.64 -3.32
C THR A 233 94.52 7.84 -2.41
N THR A 234 95.46 6.89 -2.42
CA THR A 234 96.70 6.99 -1.63
C THR A 234 97.88 6.97 -2.58
N THR A 235 98.71 8.01 -2.53
CA THR A 235 99.87 8.16 -3.42
C THR A 235 101.15 8.31 -2.58
N GLY A 236 102.19 7.52 -2.91
CA GLY A 236 103.54 7.63 -2.33
C GLY A 236 104.08 6.35 -1.68
N ILE A 237 105.39 6.11 -1.82
CA ILE A 237 106.10 4.88 -1.39
C ILE A 237 106.89 5.06 -0.07
N VAL A 238 107.02 6.30 0.43
CA VAL A 238 107.82 6.64 1.63
C VAL A 238 107.03 7.50 2.62
N PHE A 239 106.13 8.36 2.13
CA PHE A 239 105.11 9.06 2.91
C PHE A 239 103.80 8.98 2.12
N THR A 240 102.82 8.24 2.65
CA THR A 240 101.51 8.06 1.99
C THR A 240 100.69 9.32 2.17
N ARG A 241 100.45 10.05 1.07
CA ARG A 241 99.49 11.16 1.07
C ARG A 241 98.14 10.64 0.60
N THR A 242 97.12 10.79 1.43
CA THR A 242 95.76 10.45 1.06
C THR A 242 95.03 11.69 0.52
N VAL A 243 94.44 11.55 -0.66
CA VAL A 243 93.62 12.57 -1.29
C VAL A 243 92.19 12.05 -1.39
N LEU A 244 91.25 12.82 -0.85
CA LEU A 244 89.81 12.56 -0.97
C LEU A 244 89.32 13.20 -2.25
N THR A 245 88.76 12.38 -3.14
CA THR A 245 88.31 12.81 -4.46
C THR A 245 86.80 12.98 -4.48
N GLY A 246 86.34 14.07 -5.10
CA GLY A 246 84.92 14.29 -5.36
C GLY A 246 84.42 13.53 -6.59
N PRO A 247 83.16 13.73 -7.01
CA PRO A 247 82.75 13.35 -8.36
C PRO A 247 83.73 13.97 -9.35
N GLU A 248 84.22 13.17 -10.30
CA GLU A 248 84.93 13.74 -11.44
C GLU A 248 84.00 14.77 -12.09
N PRO A 249 84.50 15.98 -12.44
CA PRO A 249 83.67 16.97 -13.10
C PRO A 249 83.09 16.30 -14.33
N ALA A 250 81.77 16.24 -14.40
CA ALA A 250 81.07 15.70 -15.55
C ALA A 250 81.57 16.46 -16.78
N GLU A 251 82.32 15.78 -17.64
CA GLU A 251 82.65 16.31 -18.94
C GLU A 251 81.33 16.59 -19.66
N ASP A 252 81.15 17.87 -20.01
CA ASP A 252 79.98 18.47 -20.61
C ASP A 252 79.62 17.74 -21.93
N ALA A 253 78.71 16.77 -21.85
CA ALA A 253 78.06 16.20 -23.03
C ALA A 253 77.01 17.21 -23.50
N GLY A 254 77.43 18.12 -24.38
CA GLY A 254 76.63 19.22 -24.89
C GLY A 254 75.25 18.84 -25.41
N GLY A 255 74.28 19.73 -25.15
CA GLY A 255 73.06 19.84 -25.96
C GLY A 255 73.36 20.51 -27.33
N PRO A 256 72.34 20.78 -28.17
CA PRO A 256 70.90 20.53 -28.02
C PRO A 256 70.31 19.72 -29.19
N GLY A 257 69.20 19.02 -28.94
CA GLY A 257 68.37 18.38 -29.97
C GLY A 257 66.98 19.00 -30.00
N GLU A 258 66.85 20.15 -30.67
CA GLU A 258 65.57 20.63 -31.20
C GLU A 258 65.01 19.62 -32.23
N GLY A 259 63.73 19.29 -32.10
CA GLY A 259 62.95 18.52 -33.08
C GLY A 259 61.46 18.56 -32.72
N PRO A 260 60.56 18.64 -33.71
CA PRO A 260 59.67 19.79 -33.85
C PRO A 260 58.26 19.59 -33.28
N ALA A 261 57.53 20.72 -33.24
CA ALA A 261 56.09 20.79 -33.09
C ALA A 261 55.38 19.85 -34.08
N ASP A 262 54.44 19.06 -33.55
CA ASP A 262 53.40 18.39 -34.34
C ASP A 262 52.12 19.23 -34.18
N GLU A 263 51.90 20.12 -35.14
CA GLU A 263 50.59 20.70 -35.43
C GLU A 263 49.91 19.75 -36.41
N GLY A 264 48.98 18.93 -35.91
CA GLY A 264 48.09 18.08 -36.68
C GLY A 264 46.64 18.49 -36.44
N GLU A 265 46.04 19.03 -37.50
CA GLU A 265 44.69 19.58 -37.66
C GLU A 265 43.52 18.69 -37.19
N PRO A 266 42.32 19.29 -36.97
CA PRO A 266 41.10 18.59 -36.57
C PRO A 266 40.35 18.02 -37.79
N ASP A 267 39.74 16.85 -37.62
CA ASP A 267 38.86 16.24 -38.63
C ASP A 267 37.50 15.91 -38.00
N GLY A 268 36.43 16.47 -38.58
CA GLY A 268 35.07 15.90 -38.58
C GLY A 268 34.11 16.31 -37.48
#